data_AF-A0A966M6A4-F1
#
_entry.id   AF-A0A966M6A4-F1
#
_cell.length_a   1.000
_cell.length_b   1.000
_cell.length_c   1.000
_cell.angle_alpha   90.00
_cell.angle_beta   90.00
_cell.angle_gamma   90.00
#
_symmetry.space_group_name_H-M   'P 1'
#
loop_
_entity.id
_entity.type
_entity.pdbx_description
1 polymer ?
#
loop_
_entity_poly.entity_id
_entity_poly.type
_entity_poly.pdbx_seq_one_letter_code
_entity_poly.pdbx_strand_id
1 'polypeptide(L)'
;VSPWHVSVTVRSFVDGLSKECLTRYADRLPDLSDTTTVKDVIAWAKNADLEQIIVQTPTVGPMRTTLDKITVQLSATGIQTCEIRAPYDTLCWPKATHGFFRFKENIPKFIETLRLK
;
A
#
# COMPACT_ATOMS: atom_id res chain seq x y z
N VAL A 1 10.03 7.18 -14.25
CA VAL A 1 10.96 6.83 -13.14
C VAL A 1 11.89 8.02 -12.99
N SER A 2 12.16 8.50 -11.77
CA SER A 2 13.10 9.62 -11.59
C SER A 2 14.46 9.23 -12.19
N PRO A 3 15.12 10.09 -12.98
CA PRO A 3 16.41 9.78 -13.58
C PRO A 3 17.56 9.79 -12.55
N TRP A 4 17.28 10.19 -11.30
CA TRP A 4 18.30 10.38 -10.26
C TRP A 4 18.28 9.25 -9.22
N HIS A 5 19.47 8.94 -8.72
CA HIS A 5 19.66 7.96 -7.64
C HIS A 5 18.92 8.39 -6.37
N VAL A 6 18.20 7.46 -5.74
CA VAL A 6 17.52 7.73 -4.46
C VAL A 6 18.57 7.92 -3.37
N SER A 7 18.51 9.05 -2.66
CA SER A 7 19.44 9.37 -1.56
C SER A 7 19.57 8.22 -0.56
N VAL A 8 20.77 8.04 0.00
CA VAL A 8 21.03 7.07 1.09
C VAL A 8 20.09 7.34 2.26
N THR A 9 19.90 8.61 2.64
CA THR A 9 19.04 9.00 3.77
C THR A 9 17.59 8.55 3.58
N VAL A 10 17.05 8.64 2.35
CA VAL A 10 15.68 8.20 2.05
C VAL A 10 15.57 6.68 2.19
N ARG A 11 16.55 5.93 1.69
CA ARG A 11 16.59 4.47 1.83
C ARG A 11 16.67 4.05 3.29
N SER A 12 17.61 4.61 4.05
CA SER A 12 17.76 4.32 5.48
C SER A 12 16.51 4.68 6.29
N PHE A 13 15.82 5.75 5.92
CA PHE A 13 14.56 6.14 6.57
C PHE A 13 13.45 5.10 6.30
N VAL A 14 13.27 4.67 5.05
CA VAL A 14 12.27 3.64 4.70
C VAL A 14 12.60 2.31 5.37
N ASP A 15 13.86 1.88 5.36
CA ASP A 15 14.30 0.65 6.04
C ASP A 15 14.05 0.74 7.55
N GLY A 16 14.28 1.90 8.15
CA GLY A 16 13.99 2.17 9.55
C GLY A 16 12.50 2.05 9.87
N LEU A 17 11.62 2.64 9.05
CA LEU A 17 10.18 2.53 9.20
C LEU A 17 9.69 1.08 9.09
N SER A 18 10.21 0.30 8.14
CA SER A 18 9.88 -1.12 8.00
C SER A 18 10.26 -1.90 9.24
N LYS A 19 11.51 -1.75 9.75
CA LYS A 19 11.98 -2.43 10.96
C LYS A 19 11.18 -2.05 12.20
N GLU A 20 10.86 -0.77 12.34
CA GLU A 20 10.06 -0.26 13.45
C GLU A 20 8.65 -0.86 13.42
N CYS A 21 8.00 -0.89 12.26
CA CYS A 21 6.69 -1.51 12.09
C CYS A 21 6.70 -3.00 12.48
N LEU A 22 7.69 -3.76 11.99
CA LEU A 22 7.85 -5.17 12.34
C LEU A 22 8.03 -5.37 13.85
N THR A 23 8.78 -4.49 14.51
CA THR A 23 8.98 -4.53 15.96
C THR A 23 7.68 -4.22 16.71
N ARG A 24 6.98 -3.15 16.33
CA ARG A 24 5.73 -2.71 16.98
C ARG A 24 4.62 -3.76 16.88
N TYR A 25 4.57 -4.50 15.79
CA TYR A 25 3.49 -5.45 15.51
C TYR A 25 3.93 -6.91 15.58
N ALA A 26 5.09 -7.22 16.18
CA ALA A 26 5.64 -8.58 16.25
C ALA A 26 4.63 -9.60 16.80
N ASP A 27 3.93 -9.27 17.88
CA ASP A 27 2.92 -10.17 18.50
C ASP A 27 1.66 -10.36 17.65
N ARG A 28 1.43 -9.48 16.66
CA ARG A 28 0.23 -9.46 15.80
C ARG A 28 0.50 -9.98 14.39
N LEU A 29 1.76 -10.15 14.00
CA LEU A 29 2.19 -10.59 12.67
C LEU A 29 3.13 -11.81 12.82
N PRO A 30 2.61 -12.98 13.23
CA PRO A 30 3.44 -14.12 13.58
C PRO A 30 4.07 -14.82 12.36
N ASP A 31 3.53 -14.61 11.15
CA ASP A 31 4.00 -15.24 9.92
C ASP A 31 4.39 -14.17 8.89
N LEU A 32 5.69 -13.90 8.82
CA LEU A 32 6.28 -12.85 7.98
C LEU A 32 7.27 -13.48 7.00
N SER A 33 7.11 -13.13 5.74
CA SER A 33 8.04 -13.52 4.67
C SER A 33 8.54 -12.28 3.96
N ASP A 34 9.87 -12.17 3.82
CA ASP A 34 10.49 -11.11 3.01
C ASP A 34 10.52 -11.58 1.55
N THR A 35 9.86 -10.84 0.67
CA THR A 35 9.75 -11.16 -0.76
C THR A 35 10.22 -9.99 -1.59
N THR A 36 11.15 -10.24 -2.52
CA THR A 36 11.72 -9.17 -3.36
C THR A 36 11.20 -9.24 -4.80
N THR A 37 10.68 -10.39 -5.22
CA THR A 37 10.12 -10.60 -6.56
C THR A 37 8.71 -11.16 -6.51
N VAL A 38 7.96 -10.97 -7.60
CA VAL A 38 6.60 -11.54 -7.74
C VAL A 38 6.62 -13.06 -7.70
N LYS A 39 7.70 -13.69 -8.17
CA LYS A 39 7.86 -15.14 -8.12
C LYS A 39 7.94 -15.63 -6.67
N ASP A 40 8.64 -14.90 -5.80
CA ASP A 40 8.73 -15.22 -4.38
C ASP A 40 7.36 -15.09 -3.70
N VAL A 41 6.60 -14.04 -4.05
CA VAL A 41 5.23 -13.85 -3.56
C VAL A 41 4.31 -15.01 -4.00
N ILE A 42 4.38 -15.44 -5.27
CA ILE A 42 3.61 -16.58 -5.77
C ILE A 42 3.97 -17.87 -5.03
N ALA A 43 5.26 -18.12 -4.83
CA ALA A 43 5.73 -19.31 -4.13
C ALA A 43 5.26 -19.33 -2.67
N TRP A 44 5.39 -18.19 -1.98
CA TRP A 44 4.90 -18.01 -0.62
C TRP A 44 3.39 -18.26 -0.52
N ALA A 45 2.60 -17.62 -1.39
CA ALA A 45 1.15 -17.76 -1.38
C ALA A 45 0.70 -19.22 -1.65
N LYS A 46 1.36 -19.92 -2.56
CA LYS A 46 1.07 -21.34 -2.83
C LYS A 46 1.46 -22.26 -1.67
N ASN A 47 2.61 -22.03 -1.05
CA ASN A 47 3.05 -22.82 0.09
C ASN A 47 2.11 -22.66 1.30
N ALA A 48 1.51 -21.48 1.44
CA ALA A 48 0.54 -21.15 2.48
C ALA A 48 -0.93 -21.40 2.08
N ASP A 49 -1.18 -21.99 0.89
CA ASP A 49 -2.52 -22.26 0.34
C ASP A 49 -3.45 -21.03 0.32
N LEU A 50 -2.89 -19.88 -0.08
CA LEU A 50 -3.60 -18.61 -0.13
C LEU A 50 -4.21 -18.35 -1.51
N GLU A 51 -5.49 -17.97 -1.51
CA GLU A 51 -6.22 -17.61 -2.73
C GLU A 51 -6.23 -16.11 -3.01
N GLN A 52 -5.95 -15.28 -1.99
CA GLN A 52 -6.06 -13.83 -2.08
C GLN A 52 -4.91 -13.11 -1.36
N ILE A 53 -4.46 -12.00 -1.94
CA ILE A 53 -3.49 -11.08 -1.34
C ILE A 53 -4.12 -9.71 -1.25
N ILE A 54 -4.17 -9.17 -0.02
CA ILE A 54 -4.66 -7.83 0.24
C ILE A 54 -3.51 -6.82 0.15
N VAL A 55 -3.71 -5.75 -0.60
CA VAL A 55 -2.75 -4.66 -0.78
C VAL A 55 -3.41 -3.31 -0.57
N GLN A 56 -2.66 -2.32 -0.09
CA GLN A 56 -3.16 -0.94 -0.04
C GLN A 56 -3.33 -0.40 -1.46
N THR A 57 -4.45 0.27 -1.75
CA THR A 57 -4.71 0.89 -3.05
C THR A 57 -3.65 1.95 -3.36
N PRO A 58 -2.76 1.76 -4.35
CA PRO A 58 -1.82 2.80 -4.73
C PRO A 58 -2.54 3.92 -5.49
N THR A 59 -2.02 5.14 -5.34
CA THR A 59 -2.36 6.27 -6.20
C THR A 59 -1.83 6.05 -7.62
N VAL A 60 -2.22 6.92 -8.55
CA VAL A 60 -1.68 6.92 -9.92
C VAL A 60 -0.15 7.07 -9.93
N GLY A 61 0.51 6.46 -10.92
CA GLY A 61 1.97 6.53 -11.10
C GLY A 61 2.69 5.17 -11.03
N PRO A 62 4.01 5.15 -10.78
CA PRO A 62 4.82 3.94 -10.86
C PRO A 62 4.36 2.79 -9.96
N MET A 63 3.84 3.10 -8.77
CA MET A 63 3.30 2.08 -7.87
C MET A 63 2.07 1.39 -8.46
N ARG A 64 1.11 2.16 -9.01
CA ARG A 64 -0.03 1.62 -9.75
C ARG A 64 0.43 0.76 -10.92
N THR A 65 1.29 1.27 -11.80
CA THR A 65 1.79 0.52 -12.96
C THR A 65 2.51 -0.76 -12.55
N THR A 66 3.22 -0.75 -11.42
CA THR A 66 3.89 -1.94 -10.90
C THR A 66 2.87 -2.93 -10.37
N LEU A 67 1.93 -2.49 -9.53
CA LEU A 67 0.89 -3.35 -8.97
C LEU A 67 0.06 -4.01 -10.07
N ASP A 68 -0.34 -3.28 -11.12
CA ASP A 68 -1.11 -3.84 -12.23
C ASP A 68 -0.37 -5.02 -12.90
N LYS A 69 0.96 -4.92 -13.05
CA LYS A 69 1.80 -6.02 -13.59
C LYS A 69 1.92 -7.19 -12.62
N ILE A 70 1.96 -6.93 -11.32
CA ILE A 70 1.99 -7.97 -10.27
C ILE A 70 0.65 -8.71 -10.25
N THR A 71 -0.46 -7.97 -10.28
CA THR A 71 -1.82 -8.51 -10.30
C THR A 71 -2.02 -9.48 -11.47
N VAL A 72 -1.57 -9.12 -12.68
CA VAL A 72 -1.65 -10.02 -13.85
C VAL A 72 -0.88 -11.33 -13.63
N GLN A 73 0.30 -11.26 -13.03
CA GLN A 73 1.13 -12.44 -12.74
C GLN A 73 0.50 -13.32 -11.65
N LEU A 74 -0.03 -12.72 -10.59
CA LEU A 74 -0.73 -13.44 -9.52
C LEU A 74 -2.00 -14.12 -10.06
N SER A 75 -2.81 -13.41 -10.85
CA SER A 75 -4.05 -13.95 -11.40
C SER A 75 -3.81 -15.11 -12.36
N ALA A 76 -2.71 -15.09 -13.12
CA ALA A 76 -2.32 -16.21 -13.98
C ALA A 76 -2.00 -17.50 -13.20
N THR A 77 -1.80 -17.39 -11.88
CA THR A 77 -1.54 -18.51 -10.98
C THR A 77 -2.72 -18.84 -10.06
N GLY A 78 -3.88 -18.21 -10.27
CA GLY A 78 -5.08 -18.43 -9.47
C GLY A 78 -5.17 -17.59 -8.19
N ILE A 79 -4.25 -16.65 -7.96
CA ILE A 79 -4.23 -15.80 -6.77
C ILE A 79 -4.83 -14.44 -7.10
N GLN A 80 -5.87 -14.04 -6.37
CA GLN A 80 -6.52 -12.74 -6.55
C GLN A 80 -5.80 -11.64 -5.76
N THR A 81 -5.62 -10.47 -6.37
CA THR A 81 -5.19 -9.26 -5.66
C THR A 81 -6.40 -8.42 -5.26
N CYS A 82 -6.51 -8.09 -3.98
CA CYS A 82 -7.61 -7.32 -3.40
C CYS A 82 -7.08 -5.99 -2.86
N GLU A 83 -7.55 -4.88 -3.42
CA GLU A 83 -7.13 -3.56 -2.96
C GLU A 83 -8.01 -3.05 -1.83
N ILE A 84 -7.37 -2.60 -0.74
CA ILE A 84 -8.03 -1.90 0.37
C ILE A 84 -7.58 -0.45 0.42
N ARG A 85 -8.49 0.45 0.78
CA ARG A 85 -8.19 1.87 0.97
C ARG A 85 -8.53 2.26 2.39
N ALA A 86 -7.63 2.98 3.05
CA ALA A 86 -7.88 3.51 4.38
C ALA A 86 -9.19 4.34 4.42
N PRO A 87 -9.92 4.37 5.54
CA PRO A 87 -11.14 5.17 5.66
C PRO A 87 -10.93 6.66 5.35
N TYR A 88 -9.80 7.22 5.81
CA TYR A 88 -9.42 8.60 5.52
C TYR A 88 -9.31 8.86 4.01
N ASP A 89 -8.57 8.01 3.28
CA ASP A 89 -8.38 8.14 1.83
C ASP A 89 -9.68 7.92 1.05
N THR A 90 -10.50 6.95 1.48
CA THR A 90 -11.82 6.69 0.90
C THR A 90 -12.74 7.89 0.99
N LEU A 91 -12.68 8.63 2.09
CA LEU A 91 -13.47 9.84 2.30
C LEU A 91 -12.90 11.05 1.54
N CYS A 92 -11.58 11.24 1.59
CA CYS A 92 -10.92 12.45 1.12
C CYS A 92 -10.70 12.46 -0.40
N TRP A 93 -10.16 11.39 -0.97
CA TRP A 93 -9.72 11.37 -2.38
C TRP A 93 -10.83 11.77 -3.38
N PRO A 94 -12.10 11.32 -3.24
CA PRO A 94 -13.17 11.73 -4.16
C PRO A 94 -13.44 13.25 -4.19
N LYS A 95 -12.97 14.01 -3.19
CA LYS A 95 -13.12 15.48 -3.11
C LYS A 95 -11.90 16.23 -3.63
N ALA A 96 -10.77 15.56 -3.87
CA ALA A 96 -9.52 16.17 -4.34
C ALA A 96 -9.48 16.35 -5.87
N THR A 97 -10.40 17.15 -6.42
CA THR A 97 -10.64 17.21 -7.88
C THR A 97 -10.04 18.42 -8.62
N HIS A 98 -9.98 19.59 -7.99
CA HIS A 98 -9.60 20.84 -8.69
C HIS A 98 -8.40 21.56 -8.05
N GLY A 99 -8.20 21.40 -6.74
CA GLY A 99 -7.15 22.08 -5.99
C GLY A 99 -7.48 22.22 -4.51
N PHE A 100 -6.53 22.78 -3.75
CA PHE A 100 -6.60 22.81 -2.29
C PHE A 100 -7.79 23.61 -1.75
N PHE A 101 -8.13 24.77 -2.32
CA PHE A 101 -9.19 25.62 -1.76
C PHE A 101 -10.57 24.94 -1.73
N ARG A 102 -10.97 24.30 -2.84
CA ARG A 102 -12.22 23.53 -2.90
C ARG A 102 -12.18 22.29 -2.01
N PHE A 103 -11.02 21.64 -1.93
CA PHE A 103 -10.84 20.49 -1.03
C PHE A 103 -10.99 20.91 0.44
N LYS A 104 -10.38 22.05 0.82
CA LYS A 104 -10.36 22.60 2.18
C LYS A 104 -11.76 22.79 2.76
N GLU A 105 -12.73 23.18 1.94
CA GLU A 105 -14.13 23.35 2.36
C GLU A 105 -14.73 22.06 2.95
N ASN A 106 -14.23 20.89 2.57
CA ASN A 106 -14.70 19.59 3.08
C ASN A 106 -13.96 19.14 4.35
N ILE A 107 -12.83 19.75 4.71
CA ILE A 107 -11.98 19.31 5.84
C ILE A 107 -12.75 19.27 7.16
N PRO A 108 -13.54 20.28 7.55
CA PRO A 108 -14.28 20.22 8.82
C PRO A 108 -15.16 18.97 8.92
N LYS A 109 -15.84 18.61 7.83
CA LYS A 109 -16.67 17.39 7.75
C LYS A 109 -15.83 16.11 7.84
N PHE A 110 -14.64 16.09 7.25
CA PHE A 110 -13.75 14.92 7.33
C PHE A 110 -13.29 14.66 8.75
N ILE A 111 -12.87 15.71 9.46
CA ILE A 111 -12.42 15.63 10.86
C ILE A 111 -13.55 15.07 11.75
N GLU A 112 -14.76 15.60 11.60
CA GLU A 112 -15.95 15.10 12.30
C GLU A 112 -16.24 13.63 11.97
N THR A 113 -16.29 13.27 10.68
CA THR A 113 -16.62 11.92 10.21
C THR A 113 -15.61 10.88 10.70
N LEU A 114 -14.32 11.22 10.67
CA LEU A 114 -13.23 10.31 11.05
C LEU A 114 -12.96 10.32 12.56
N ARG A 115 -13.67 11.16 13.33
CA ARG A 115 -13.48 11.34 14.78
C ARG A 115 -12.03 11.65 15.15
N LEU A 116 -11.36 12.41 14.29
CA LEU A 116 -10.01 12.91 14.55
C LEU A 116 -10.16 14.06 15.54
N LYS A 117 -9.69 13.86 16.78
CA LYS A 117 -9.67 14.88 17.83
C LYS A 117 -8.32 15.57 17.86
#